data_AF-A0A0M3AH94-F1
#
_entry.id   AF-A0A0M3AH94-F1
#
_cell.length_a   1.000
_cell.length_b   1.000
_cell.length_c   1.000
_cell.angle_alpha   90.00
_cell.angle_beta   90.00
_cell.angle_gamma   90.00
#
_symmetry.space_group_name_H-M   'P 1'
#
loop_
_entity.id
_entity.type
_entity.pdbx_description
1 polymer ?
#
loop_
_entity_poly.entity_id
_entity_poly.type
_entity_poly.pdbx_seq_one_letter_code
_entity_poly.pdbx_strand_id
1 'polypeptide(L)' 'MKICIGGDLDGLRVDLNKKSFKAGEIDSKKSSEYFKQIYVKNDKIYSFWICRDISISDVTKRVEEILNKPNAK' A
#
# COMPACT_ATOMS: atom_id res chain seq x y z
N MET A 1 -2.04 -9.45 2.56
CA MET A 1 -1.58 -8.65 1.39
C MET A 1 -0.70 -7.53 1.89
N LYS A 2 0.28 -7.09 1.10
CA LYS A 2 1.18 -5.96 1.40
C LYS A 2 1.36 -5.15 0.10
N ILE A 3 0.30 -4.49 -0.30
CA ILE A 3 0.26 -3.74 -1.58
C ILE A 3 0.61 -2.28 -1.28
N CYS A 4 1.45 -1.70 -2.13
CA CYS A 4 1.81 -0.30 -2.13
C CYS A 4 0.70 0.55 -2.74
N ILE A 5 0.39 1.66 -2.07
CA ILE A 5 -0.67 2.59 -2.40
C ILE A 5 -0.03 3.97 -2.49
N GLY A 6 -0.12 4.57 -3.67
CA GLY A 6 0.49 5.85 -4.01
C GLY A 6 1.99 5.76 -4.30
N GLY A 7 2.55 6.91 -4.69
CA GLY A 7 3.98 7.06 -5.01
C GLY A 7 4.46 6.20 -6.17
N ASP A 8 5.77 5.98 -6.23
CA ASP A 8 6.44 5.23 -7.31
C ASP A 8 6.13 3.72 -7.36
N LEU A 9 5.55 3.15 -6.30
CA LEU A 9 5.28 1.71 -6.16
C LEU A 9 3.78 1.41 -6.12
N ASP A 10 2.91 2.36 -6.49
CA ASP A 10 1.46 2.16 -6.49
C ASP A 10 1.06 0.84 -7.20
N GLY A 11 0.26 0.01 -6.52
CA GLY A 11 -0.20 -1.29 -6.99
C GLY A 11 0.80 -2.45 -6.84
N LEU A 12 2.07 -2.19 -6.52
CA LEU A 12 3.07 -3.25 -6.36
C LEU A 12 2.95 -3.95 -5.00
N ARG A 13 3.16 -5.26 -4.99
CA ARG A 13 3.21 -6.04 -3.75
C ARG A 13 4.65 -6.07 -3.25
N VAL A 14 4.86 -5.53 -2.05
CA VAL A 14 6.17 -5.49 -1.40
C VAL A 14 6.10 -6.28 -0.11
N ASP A 15 6.85 -7.39 -0.03
CA ASP A 15 6.88 -8.21 1.18
C ASP A 15 8.12 -7.91 2.03
N LEU A 16 8.11 -6.75 2.69
CA LEU A 16 9.15 -6.35 3.63
C LEU A 16 8.71 -6.64 5.07
N ASN A 17 9.68 -7.01 5.91
CA ASN A 17 9.50 -7.22 7.35
C ASN A 17 9.94 -6.00 8.17
N LYS A 18 9.59 -4.80 7.70
CA LYS A 18 9.88 -3.52 8.36
C LYS A 18 8.57 -2.81 8.73
N LYS A 19 8.64 -1.75 9.55
CA LYS A 19 7.48 -0.87 9.87
C LYS A 19 7.25 0.20 8.80
N SER A 20 8.31 0.62 8.14
CA SER A 20 8.35 1.51 6.99
C SER A 20 9.55 1.15 6.13
N PHE A 21 9.53 1.54 4.87
CA PHE A 21 10.66 1.36 3.95
C PHE A 21 10.67 2.47 2.91
N LYS A 22 11.83 2.69 2.29
CA LYS A 22 11.95 3.59 1.15
C LYS A 22 11.92 2.79 -0.14
N ALA A 23 11.20 3.26 -1.15
CA ALA A 23 11.26 2.66 -2.48
C ALA A 23 12.68 2.59 -3.03
N GLY A 24 13.57 3.49 -2.61
CA GLY A 24 15.00 3.47 -2.90
C GLY A 24 15.70 2.15 -2.56
N GLU A 25 15.23 1.42 -1.54
CA GLU A 25 15.77 0.10 -1.18
C GLU A 25 15.37 -0.99 -2.20
N ILE A 26 14.30 -0.78 -2.95
CA ILE A 26 13.82 -1.70 -4.00
C ILE A 26 14.34 -1.26 -5.36
N ASP A 27 14.33 0.05 -5.60
CA ASP A 27 14.68 0.67 -6.86
C ASP A 27 15.41 1.99 -6.58
N SER A 28 16.71 2.03 -6.85
CA SER A 28 17.56 3.20 -6.53
C SER A 28 17.15 4.49 -7.23
N LYS A 29 16.24 4.45 -8.20
CA LYS A 29 15.68 5.66 -8.84
C LYS A 29 14.51 6.26 -8.06
N LYS A 30 13.93 5.51 -7.12
CA LYS A 30 12.72 5.90 -6.40
C LYS A 30 13.09 6.44 -5.02
N SER A 31 12.52 7.57 -4.65
CA SER A 31 12.76 8.19 -3.33
C SER A 31 11.50 8.24 -2.45
N SER A 32 10.38 7.71 -2.95
CA SER A 32 9.13 7.60 -2.17
C SER A 32 9.33 6.78 -0.90
N GLU A 33 8.75 7.24 0.20
CA GLU A 33 8.79 6.56 1.49
C GLU A 33 7.43 5.98 1.82
N TYR A 34 7.40 4.73 2.27
CA TYR A 34 6.18 3.98 2.56
C TYR A 34 6.15 3.55 4.01
N PHE A 35 4.96 3.62 4.61
CA PHE A 35 4.73 3.10 5.95
C PHE A 35 3.65 2.02 5.95
N LYS A 36 3.76 1.07 6.87
CA LYS A 36 2.79 -0.02 6.98
C LYS A 36 1.54 0.51 7.68
N GLN A 37 0.40 0.42 7.00
CA GLN A 37 -0.91 0.67 7.59
C GLN A 37 -1.74 -0.61 7.59
N ILE A 38 -2.35 -0.90 8.73
CA ILE A 38 -3.21 -2.06 8.91
C ILE A 38 -4.65 -1.59 8.81
N TYR A 39 -5.41 -2.24 7.94
CA TYR A 39 -6.82 -2.00 7.71
C TYR A 39 -7.60 -3.25 8.10
N VAL A 40 -8.59 -3.10 8.96
CA VAL A 40 -9.50 -4.19 9.31
C VAL A 40 -10.80 -3.96 8.55
N LYS A 41 -11.14 -4.86 7.62
CA LYS A 41 -12.40 -4.80 6.86
C LYS A 41 -13.08 -6.16 6.94
N ASN A 42 -14.31 -6.17 7.43
CA ASN A 42 -15.17 -7.37 7.46
C ASN A 42 -14.49 -8.58 8.14
N ASP A 43 -13.90 -8.34 9.32
CA ASP A 43 -13.12 -9.31 10.13
C ASP A 43 -11.76 -9.75 9.51
N LYS A 44 -11.44 -9.29 8.30
CA LYS A 44 -10.15 -9.56 7.65
C LYS A 44 -9.17 -8.41 7.89
N ILE A 45 -7.95 -8.78 8.26
CA ILE A 45 -6.84 -7.84 8.43
C ILE A 45 -6.05 -7.74 7.13
N TYR A 46 -6.02 -6.54 6.58
CA TYR A 46 -5.23 -6.19 5.40
C TYR A 46 -4.07 -5.29 5.82
N SER A 47 -2.91 -5.49 5.21
CA SER A 47 -1.76 -4.60 5.39
C SER A 47 -1.47 -3.90 4.07
N PHE A 48 -1.33 -2.59 4.09
CA PHE A 48 -1.00 -1.80 2.92
C PHE A 48 0.22 -0.94 3.22
N TRP A 49 0.99 -0.66 2.18
CA TRP A 49 2.12 0.25 2.23
C TRP A 49 1.67 1.58 1.69
N ILE A 50 1.60 2.58 2.55
CA ILE A 50 1.07 3.88 2.20
C ILE A 50 2.24 4.82 1.96
N CYS A 51 2.29 5.45 0.79
CA CYS A 51 3.28 6.49 0.54
C CYS A 51 3.06 7.66 1.51
N ARG A 52 4.13 8.23 2.06
CA ARG A 52 4.06 9.39 2.96
C ARG A 52 3.53 10.65 2.26
N ASP A 53 3.63 10.70 0.94
CA ASP A 53 3.23 11.84 0.12
C ASP A 53 1.76 11.80 -0.32
N ILE A 54 1.05 10.67 -0.12
CA ILE A 54 -0.35 10.53 -0.53
C ILE A 54 -1.30 10.86 0.63
N SER A 55 -2.43 11.50 0.31
CA SER A 55 -3.48 11.78 1.27
C SER A 55 -4.22 10.53 1.71
N ILE A 56 -4.65 10.50 2.98
CA ILE A 56 -5.42 9.39 3.57
C ILE A 56 -6.73 9.14 2.78
N SER A 57 -7.36 10.18 2.24
CA SER A 57 -8.56 10.07 1.42
C SER A 57 -8.33 9.26 0.15
N ASP A 58 -7.26 9.55 -0.59
CA ASP A 58 -6.86 8.80 -1.79
C ASP A 58 -6.47 7.36 -1.45
N VAL A 59 -5.76 7.18 -0.34
CA VAL A 59 -5.40 5.86 0.17
C VAL A 59 -6.64 5.04 0.47
N THR A 60 -7.60 5.63 1.16
CA THR A 60 -8.84 4.96 1.56
C THR A 60 -9.63 4.56 0.31
N LYS A 61 -9.77 5.47 -0.67
CA LYS A 61 -10.38 5.14 -1.97
C LYS A 61 -9.69 3.95 -2.65
N ARG A 62 -8.36 3.98 -2.79
CA ARG A 62 -7.60 2.89 -3.43
C ARG A 62 -7.73 1.58 -2.68
N VAL A 63 -7.64 1.62 -1.35
CA VAL A 63 -7.86 0.43 -0.50
C VAL A 63 -9.26 -0.09 -0.70
N GLU A 64 -10.27 0.76 -0.74
CA GLU A 64 -11.63 0.37 -1.06
C GLU A 64 -11.74 -0.21 -2.46
N GLU A 65 -11.14 0.36 -3.50
CA GLU A 65 -11.13 -0.21 -4.85
C GLU A 65 -10.49 -1.60 -4.90
N ILE A 66 -9.37 -1.81 -4.18
CA ILE A 66 -8.68 -3.10 -4.11
C ILE A 66 -9.53 -4.13 -3.34
N LEU A 67 -10.15 -3.71 -2.24
CA LEU A 67 -10.98 -4.58 -1.39
C LEU A 67 -12.38 -4.82 -1.95
N ASN A 68 -12.88 -3.89 -2.76
CA ASN A 68 -14.23 -3.89 -3.33
C ASN A 68 -14.24 -4.32 -4.79
N LYS A 69 -13.07 -4.54 -5.42
CA LYS A 69 -12.98 -5.33 -6.65
C LYS A 69 -13.55 -6.72 -6.33
N PRO A 70 -14.76 -7.04 -6.80
CA PRO A 70 -15.21 -8.42 -6.75
C PRO A 70 -14.24 -9.17 -7.64
N ASN A 71 -13.74 -10.33 -7.19
CA ASN A 71 -13.14 -11.27 -8.13
C ASN A 71 -14.12 -11.40 -9.29
N ALA A 72 -13.76 -10.88 -10.46
CA ALA A 72 -14.47 -11.16 -11.69
C ALA A 72 -14.49 -12.68 -11.79
N LYS A 73 -15.70 -13.20 -11.65
CA LYS A 73 -16.05 -14.61 -11.60
C LYS A 73 -15.66 -15.30 -12.90
#